data_AF-A0A0D6MPQ9-F1
#
_entry.id   AF-A0A0D6MPQ9-F1
#
_cell.length_a   1.000
_cell.length_b   1.000
_cell.length_c   1.000
_cell.angle_alpha   90.00
_cell.angle_beta   90.00
_cell.angle_gamma   90.00
#
_symmetry.space_group_name_H-M   'P 1'
#
loop_
_entity.id
_entity.type
_entity.pdbx_description
1 polymer ?
#
loop_
_entity_poly.entity_id
_entity_poly.type
_entity_poly.pdbx_seq_one_letter_code
_entity_poly.pdbx_strand_id
1 'polypeptide(L)'
;MIAAVTDLEDRVTGVHRTWLARDGRGKAPVEIPRRAMGDLLGHAVRFGTVSDVLAAGEGIETVLSLREIMPDLPLAACLSSAHLAAMTFPPALRRLYVLRDDDPAGDHAVTTLLARTQEAGIECLVLSPRLADFNDDLRYLGRGAMRAILHPQLAPQDVARFLQPVTP
;
A
#
# COMPACT_ATOMS: atom_id res chain seq x y z
N MET A 1 -9.03 4.55 -14.78
CA MET A 1 -8.57 3.33 -14.11
C MET A 1 -9.72 2.71 -13.33
N ILE A 2 -9.88 1.40 -13.39
CA ILE A 2 -10.83 0.62 -12.59
C ILE A 2 -10.04 -0.44 -11.85
N ALA A 3 -10.31 -0.65 -10.57
CA ALA A 3 -9.69 -1.68 -9.75
C ALA A 3 -10.76 -2.42 -8.92
N ALA A 4 -10.65 -3.74 -8.85
CA ALA A 4 -11.50 -4.56 -8.01
C ALA A 4 -11.01 -4.49 -6.56
N VAL A 5 -11.95 -4.39 -5.63
CA VAL A 5 -11.73 -4.54 -4.19
C VAL A 5 -12.19 -5.93 -3.81
N THR A 6 -11.37 -6.68 -3.09
CA THR A 6 -11.64 -8.09 -2.78
C THR A 6 -11.51 -8.41 -1.29
N ASP A 7 -12.22 -9.46 -0.88
CA ASP A 7 -11.97 -10.15 0.38
C ASP A 7 -10.67 -10.99 0.32
N LEU A 8 -10.46 -11.87 1.31
CA LEU A 8 -9.29 -12.76 1.36
C LEU A 8 -9.46 -14.01 0.49
N GLU A 9 -10.68 -14.29 0.03
CA GLU A 9 -11.06 -15.40 -0.84
C GLU A 9 -11.19 -14.96 -2.31
N ASP A 10 -10.62 -13.80 -2.65
CA ASP A 10 -10.62 -13.17 -3.98
C ASP A 10 -12.02 -12.86 -4.55
N ARG A 11 -13.06 -12.82 -3.68
CA ARG A 11 -14.39 -12.38 -4.11
C ARG A 11 -14.41 -10.87 -4.23
N VAL A 12 -14.98 -10.37 -5.33
CA VAL A 12 -15.14 -8.93 -5.54
C VAL A 12 -16.22 -8.40 -4.60
N THR A 13 -15.83 -7.55 -3.66
CA THR A 13 -16.70 -6.88 -2.68
C THR A 13 -17.04 -5.46 -3.10
N GLY A 14 -16.18 -4.85 -3.92
CA GLY A 14 -16.36 -3.49 -4.39
C GLY A 14 -15.50 -3.14 -5.60
N VAL A 15 -15.63 -1.90 -6.05
CA VAL A 15 -14.89 -1.37 -7.20
C VAL A 15 -14.42 0.05 -6.90
N HIS A 16 -13.15 0.30 -7.18
CA HIS A 16 -12.55 1.62 -7.20
C HIS A 16 -12.43 2.14 -8.64
N ARG A 17 -12.72 3.43 -8.84
CA ARG A 17 -12.58 4.12 -10.13
C ARG A 17 -11.81 5.41 -9.93
N THR A 18 -10.78 5.58 -10.76
CA THR A 18 -10.05 6.84 -10.89
C THR A 18 -10.24 7.38 -12.30
N TRP A 19 -10.77 8.60 -12.43
CA TRP A 19 -10.82 9.31 -13.69
C TRP A 19 -9.41 9.84 -13.99
N LEU A 20 -8.91 9.58 -15.20
CA LEU A 20 -7.56 9.95 -15.61
C LEU A 20 -7.61 11.15 -16.56
N ALA A 21 -6.62 12.03 -16.45
CA ALA A 21 -6.42 13.11 -17.40
C ALA A 21 -6.17 12.52 -18.80
N ARG A 22 -6.60 13.25 -19.85
CA ARG A 22 -6.48 12.79 -21.24
C ARG A 22 -5.05 12.55 -21.68
N ASP A 23 -4.10 13.29 -21.08
CA ASP A 23 -2.66 13.15 -21.34
C ASP A 23 -2.01 12.00 -20.55
N GLY A 24 -2.77 11.31 -19.70
CA GLY A 24 -2.31 10.21 -18.86
C GLY A 24 -1.38 10.62 -17.72
N ARG A 25 -1.16 11.93 -17.47
CA ARG A 25 -0.15 12.40 -16.49
C ARG A 25 -0.64 12.45 -15.05
N GLY A 26 -1.94 12.24 -14.85
CA GLY A 26 -2.55 12.25 -13.52
C GLY A 26 -4.04 12.03 -13.54
N LYS A 27 -4.69 12.49 -12.47
CA LYS A 27 -6.14 12.44 -12.29
C LYS A 27 -6.82 13.45 -13.22
N ALA A 28 -8.02 13.12 -13.69
CA ALA A 28 -8.81 14.05 -14.50
C ALA A 28 -9.16 15.32 -13.70
N PRO A 29 -9.26 16.49 -14.34
CA PRO A 29 -9.66 17.74 -13.69
C PRO A 29 -11.18 17.76 -13.46
N VAL A 30 -11.66 16.85 -12.60
CA VAL A 30 -13.05 16.77 -12.14
C VAL A 30 -13.06 16.91 -10.62
N GLU A 31 -14.16 17.40 -10.06
CA GLU A 31 -14.27 17.69 -8.62
C GLU A 31 -13.93 16.50 -7.73
N ILE A 32 -14.42 15.30 -8.10
CA ILE A 32 -14.20 14.06 -7.35
C ILE A 32 -13.60 13.01 -8.30
N PRO A 33 -12.26 12.98 -8.46
CA PRO A 33 -11.59 12.14 -9.46
C PRO A 33 -11.42 10.68 -9.03
N ARG A 34 -11.84 10.32 -7.81
CA ARG A 34 -11.83 8.95 -7.28
C ARG A 34 -13.20 8.62 -6.71
N ARG A 35 -13.76 7.46 -7.03
CA ARG A 35 -14.97 6.93 -6.39
C ARG A 35 -14.81 5.45 -6.13
N ALA A 36 -15.23 5.01 -4.96
CA ALA A 36 -15.35 3.60 -4.62
C ALA A 36 -16.83 3.26 -4.33
N MET A 37 -17.21 2.00 -4.55
CA MET A 37 -18.54 1.48 -4.26
C MET A 37 -18.47 0.00 -3.86
N GLY A 38 -19.47 -0.49 -3.14
CA GLY A 38 -19.53 -1.84 -2.60
C GLY A 38 -19.12 -1.90 -1.13
N ASP A 39 -18.81 -3.10 -0.66
CA ASP A 39 -18.29 -3.33 0.69
C ASP A 39 -16.76 -3.20 0.69
N LEU A 40 -16.26 -2.20 1.40
CA LEU A 40 -14.85 -1.81 1.39
C LEU A 40 -14.17 -2.07 2.74
N LEU A 41 -14.95 -2.18 3.82
CA LEU A 41 -14.40 -2.31 5.16
C LEU A 41 -13.70 -3.66 5.30
N GLY A 42 -12.45 -3.67 5.74
CA GLY A 42 -11.66 -4.91 5.82
C GLY A 42 -11.09 -5.40 4.48
N HIS A 43 -11.49 -4.79 3.37
CA HIS A 43 -11.15 -5.22 2.02
C HIS A 43 -10.16 -4.25 1.34
N ALA A 44 -9.54 -4.70 0.26
CA ALA A 44 -8.52 -3.91 -0.44
C ALA A 44 -8.46 -4.24 -1.92
N VAL A 45 -7.88 -3.33 -2.70
CA VAL A 45 -7.32 -3.67 -4.01
C VAL A 45 -6.01 -4.40 -3.77
N ARG A 46 -5.92 -5.66 -4.21
CA ARG A 46 -4.77 -6.53 -3.92
C ARG A 46 -3.88 -6.74 -5.13
N PHE A 47 -2.59 -6.85 -4.86
CA PHE A 47 -1.54 -7.03 -5.85
C PHE A 47 -0.61 -8.15 -5.42
N GLY A 48 -0.57 -9.24 -6.19
CA GLY A 48 0.22 -10.42 -5.84
C GLY A 48 -0.45 -11.29 -4.75
N THR A 49 0.17 -12.44 -4.48
CA THR A 49 -0.35 -13.43 -3.53
C THR A 49 0.38 -13.32 -2.20
N VAL A 50 -0.36 -13.14 -1.10
CA VAL A 50 0.23 -13.02 0.23
C VAL A 50 0.65 -14.40 0.75
N SER A 51 1.93 -14.57 1.09
CA SER A 51 2.42 -15.73 1.83
C SER A 51 2.43 -15.46 3.34
N ASP A 52 3.28 -14.54 3.76
CA ASP A 52 3.59 -14.23 5.16
C ASP A 52 3.96 -12.76 5.38
N VAL A 53 4.17 -11.99 4.30
CA VAL A 53 4.47 -10.56 4.33
C VAL A 53 3.54 -9.83 3.37
N LEU A 54 3.01 -8.69 3.82
CA LEU A 54 2.13 -7.81 3.05
C LEU A 54 2.55 -6.36 3.30
N ALA A 55 2.52 -5.52 2.27
CA ALA A 55 2.52 -4.07 2.45
C ALA A 55 1.13 -3.50 2.18
N ALA A 56 0.66 -2.61 3.04
CA ALA A 56 -0.65 -1.97 2.91
C ALA A 56 -0.55 -0.45 3.00
N GLY A 57 -1.31 0.24 2.18
CA GLY A 57 -1.39 1.70 2.16
C GLY A 57 -2.78 2.17 1.74
N GLU A 58 -3.00 3.48 1.80
CA GLU A 58 -4.30 4.07 1.45
C GLU A 58 -4.51 4.12 -0.06
N GLY A 59 -3.55 4.70 -0.79
CA GLY A 59 -3.65 4.95 -2.22
C GLY A 59 -3.17 3.78 -3.10
N ILE A 60 -3.87 3.56 -4.22
CA ILE A 60 -3.40 2.63 -5.27
C ILE A 60 -2.07 3.11 -5.83
N GLU A 61 -1.93 4.41 -6.10
CA GLU A 61 -0.70 4.98 -6.64
C GLU A 61 0.48 4.86 -5.65
N THR A 62 0.22 5.01 -4.35
CA THR A 62 1.21 4.86 -3.28
C THR A 62 1.76 3.44 -3.26
N VAL A 63 0.89 2.42 -3.19
CA VAL A 63 1.35 1.03 -3.16
C VAL A 63 2.00 0.62 -4.48
N LEU A 64 1.48 1.06 -5.62
CA LEU A 64 2.11 0.77 -6.92
C LEU A 64 3.50 1.40 -7.04
N SER A 65 3.74 2.57 -6.42
CA SER A 65 5.07 3.17 -6.39
C SER A 65 6.05 2.31 -5.60
N LEU A 66 5.60 1.67 -4.51
CA LEU A 66 6.41 0.68 -3.79
C LEU A 66 6.68 -0.57 -4.66
N ARG A 67 5.71 -1.00 -5.46
CA ARG A 67 5.86 -2.14 -6.37
C ARG A 67 6.97 -1.95 -7.40
N GLU A 68 7.20 -0.71 -7.83
CA GLU A 68 8.30 -0.38 -8.75
C GLU A 68 9.70 -0.59 -8.13
N ILE A 69 9.79 -0.71 -6.81
CA ILE A 69 11.01 -0.97 -6.06
C ILE A 69 11.09 -2.43 -5.59
N MET A 70 9.95 -3.02 -5.21
CA MET A 70 9.82 -4.36 -4.66
C MET A 70 8.69 -5.13 -5.38
N PRO A 71 8.92 -5.62 -6.61
CA PRO A 71 7.87 -6.18 -7.46
C PRO A 71 7.23 -7.47 -6.91
N ASP A 72 8.00 -8.22 -6.11
CA ASP A 72 7.60 -9.50 -5.51
C ASP A 72 6.94 -9.37 -4.14
N LEU A 73 6.92 -8.16 -3.55
CA LEU A 73 6.23 -7.90 -2.28
C LEU A 73 4.72 -7.80 -2.55
N PRO A 74 3.87 -8.63 -1.92
CA PRO A 74 2.42 -8.51 -2.05
C PRO A 74 1.93 -7.19 -1.45
N LEU A 75 0.97 -6.53 -2.10
CA LEU A 75 0.49 -5.20 -1.72
C LEU A 75 -1.04 -5.12 -1.61
N ALA A 76 -1.52 -4.21 -0.77
CA ALA A 76 -2.94 -3.90 -0.60
C ALA A 76 -3.17 -2.38 -0.55
N ALA A 77 -4.04 -1.85 -1.42
CA ALA A 77 -4.55 -0.48 -1.31
C ALA A 77 -5.96 -0.47 -0.69
N CYS A 78 -6.09 0.14 0.48
CA CYS A 78 -7.32 0.14 1.27
C CYS A 78 -8.28 1.30 0.94
N LEU A 79 -7.84 2.25 0.09
CA LEU A 79 -8.62 3.36 -0.47
C LEU A 79 -8.95 4.50 0.51
N SER A 80 -8.60 4.39 1.79
CA SER A 80 -8.63 5.45 2.81
C SER A 80 -7.88 5.02 4.08
N SER A 81 -7.51 5.97 4.94
CA SER A 81 -6.92 5.68 6.27
C SER A 81 -7.86 4.86 7.15
N ALA A 82 -9.16 5.13 7.10
CA ALA A 82 -10.16 4.40 7.89
C ALA A 82 -10.26 2.91 7.46
N HIS A 83 -10.26 2.64 6.15
CA HIS A 83 -10.26 1.26 5.67
C HIS A 83 -8.91 0.57 5.87
N LEU A 84 -7.80 1.31 5.78
CA LEU A 84 -6.47 0.81 6.12
C LEU A 84 -6.43 0.35 7.59
N ALA A 85 -6.91 1.19 8.50
CA ALA A 85 -7.03 0.88 9.92
C ALA A 85 -7.90 -0.37 10.20
N ALA A 86 -8.90 -0.61 9.34
CA ALA A 86 -9.87 -1.70 9.46
C ALA A 86 -9.53 -2.95 8.63
N MET A 87 -8.42 -2.98 7.89
CA MET A 87 -8.12 -4.07 6.96
C MET A 87 -8.14 -5.46 7.65
N THR A 88 -8.59 -6.48 6.93
CA THR A 88 -8.53 -7.86 7.42
C THR A 88 -7.16 -8.46 7.09
N PHE A 89 -6.55 -9.12 8.08
CA PHE A 89 -5.25 -9.76 7.93
C PHE A 89 -5.40 -11.18 7.39
N PRO A 90 -4.63 -11.58 6.36
CA PRO A 90 -4.51 -12.98 5.95
C PRO A 90 -4.08 -13.86 7.14
N PRO A 91 -4.62 -15.07 7.32
CA PRO A 91 -4.29 -15.91 8.49
C PRO A 91 -2.81 -16.28 8.62
N ALA A 92 -2.09 -16.38 7.50
CA ALA A 92 -0.67 -16.69 7.48
C ALA A 92 0.24 -15.46 7.60
N LEU A 93 -0.34 -14.25 7.75
CA LEU A 93 0.43 -13.02 7.80
C LEU A 93 1.30 -12.98 9.06
N ARG A 94 2.61 -12.90 8.86
CA ARG A 94 3.62 -12.76 9.91
C ARG A 94 4.08 -11.32 10.04
N ARG A 95 4.11 -10.57 8.94
CA ARG A 95 4.55 -9.17 8.91
C ARG A 95 3.70 -8.27 8.03
N LEU A 96 3.33 -7.12 8.57
CA LEU A 96 2.68 -6.03 7.86
C LEU A 96 3.64 -4.84 7.73
N TYR A 97 3.89 -4.39 6.50
CA TYR A 97 4.45 -3.08 6.23
C TYR A 97 3.32 -2.08 6.00
N VAL A 98 3.28 -0.99 6.76
CA VAL A 98 2.29 0.06 6.58
C VAL A 98 2.93 1.24 5.85
N LEU A 99 2.48 1.52 4.63
CA LEU A 99 2.85 2.73 3.90
C LEU A 99 2.03 3.88 4.50
N ARG A 100 2.65 4.65 5.37
CA ARG A 100 2.03 5.79 6.04
C ARG A 100 2.14 7.02 5.14
N ASP A 101 1.00 7.62 4.81
CA ASP A 101 0.97 8.99 4.30
C ASP A 101 1.28 9.95 5.47
N ASP A 102 2.07 11.01 5.24
CA ASP A 102 2.55 11.89 6.31
C ASP A 102 1.50 12.94 6.73
N ASP A 103 0.38 12.46 7.27
CA ASP A 103 -0.73 13.26 7.77
C ASP A 103 -1.40 12.66 9.03
N PRO A 104 -2.29 13.42 9.73
CA PRO A 104 -2.93 12.93 10.95
C PRO A 104 -3.84 11.71 10.78
N ALA A 105 -4.40 11.49 9.58
CA ALA A 105 -5.25 10.34 9.32
C ALA A 105 -4.40 9.07 9.16
N GLY A 106 -3.24 9.19 8.49
CA GLY A 106 -2.20 8.17 8.44
C GLY A 106 -1.68 7.78 9.82
N ASP A 107 -1.44 8.74 10.70
CA ASP A 107 -1.03 8.50 12.10
C ASP A 107 -2.03 7.65 12.88
N HIS A 108 -3.31 7.98 12.73
CA HIS A 108 -4.38 7.25 13.40
C HIS A 108 -4.52 5.81 12.85
N ALA A 109 -4.39 5.64 11.53
CA ALA A 109 -4.42 4.33 10.91
C ALA A 109 -3.26 3.45 11.38
N VAL A 110 -2.04 4.00 11.43
CA VAL A 110 -0.85 3.30 11.96
C VAL A 110 -1.05 2.90 13.41
N THR A 111 -1.53 3.81 14.26
CA THR A 111 -1.77 3.52 15.69
C THR A 111 -2.76 2.36 15.86
N THR A 112 -3.85 2.39 15.09
CA THR A 112 -4.87 1.33 15.11
C THR A 112 -4.31 0.00 14.61
N LEU A 113 -3.55 0.02 13.51
CA LEU A 113 -2.93 -1.17 12.96
C LEU A 113 -1.92 -1.78 13.92
N LEU A 114 -1.05 -0.97 14.55
CA LEU A 114 -0.09 -1.45 15.55
C LEU A 114 -0.78 -2.25 16.66
N ALA A 115 -1.86 -1.70 17.24
CA ALA A 115 -2.63 -2.39 18.28
C ALA A 115 -3.23 -3.72 17.78
N ARG A 116 -3.91 -3.69 16.62
CA ARG A 116 -4.54 -4.89 16.04
C ARG A 116 -3.52 -5.96 15.63
N THR A 117 -2.38 -5.56 15.09
CA THR A 117 -1.31 -6.49 14.72
C THR A 117 -0.65 -7.10 15.94
N GLN A 118 -0.49 -6.34 17.03
CA GLN A 118 0.04 -6.86 18.29
C GLN A 118 -0.89 -7.94 18.87
N GLU A 119 -2.19 -7.70 18.89
CA GLU A 119 -3.19 -8.70 19.32
C GLU A 119 -3.18 -9.96 18.44
N ALA A 120 -2.90 -9.81 17.15
CA ALA A 120 -2.82 -10.91 16.19
C ALA A 120 -1.44 -11.60 16.14
N GLY A 121 -0.44 -11.12 16.88
CA GLY A 121 0.93 -11.65 16.82
C GLY A 121 1.67 -11.37 15.50
N ILE A 122 1.27 -10.31 14.80
CA ILE A 122 1.83 -9.88 13.52
C ILE A 122 2.84 -8.76 13.77
N GLU A 123 4.04 -8.87 13.20
CA GLU A 123 5.02 -7.79 13.25
C GLU A 123 4.59 -6.65 12.34
N CYS A 124 4.48 -5.43 12.87
CA CYS A 124 4.05 -4.27 12.10
C CYS A 124 5.19 -3.25 12.02
N LEU A 125 5.58 -2.88 10.81
CA LEU A 125 6.64 -1.93 10.51
C LEU A 125 6.09 -0.82 9.63
N VAL A 126 6.37 0.43 10.01
CA VAL A 126 5.93 1.61 9.24
C VAL A 126 6.99 1.96 8.21
N LEU A 127 6.58 2.12 6.96
CA LEU A 127 7.38 2.69 5.90
C LEU A 127 6.96 4.14 5.71
N SER A 128 7.92 5.04 5.82
CA SER A 128 7.73 6.48 5.66
C SER A 128 8.38 6.98 4.37
N PRO A 129 7.67 7.78 3.57
CA PRO A 129 8.25 8.48 2.43
C PRO A 129 9.20 9.60 2.91
N ARG A 130 10.01 10.12 1.99
CA ARG A 130 10.87 11.29 2.23
C ARG A 130 10.17 12.60 1.90
N LEU A 131 9.31 12.60 0.88
CA LEU A 131 8.42 13.70 0.50
C LEU A 131 7.03 13.46 1.12
N ALA A 132 5.95 13.87 0.44
CA ALA A 132 4.59 13.74 0.96
C ALA A 132 4.07 12.30 0.92
N ASP A 133 4.30 11.59 -0.20
CA ASP A 133 3.92 10.19 -0.36
C ASP A 133 4.97 9.42 -1.18
N PHE A 134 4.81 8.08 -1.25
CA PHE A 134 5.71 7.23 -2.02
C PHE A 134 5.65 7.46 -3.54
N ASN A 135 4.55 8.03 -4.06
CA ASN A 135 4.45 8.39 -5.48
C ASN A 135 5.30 9.61 -5.79
N ASP A 136 5.30 10.61 -4.92
CA ASP A 136 6.17 11.78 -5.01
C ASP A 136 7.64 11.37 -4.90
N ASP A 137 8.01 10.50 -3.96
CA ASP A 137 9.36 9.96 -3.86
C ASP A 137 9.80 9.30 -5.18
N LEU A 138 8.97 8.43 -5.76
CA LEU A 138 9.29 7.77 -7.01
C LEU A 138 9.42 8.76 -8.17
N ARG A 139 8.52 9.74 -8.27
CA ARG A 139 8.46 10.70 -9.38
C ARG A 139 9.59 11.72 -9.35
N TYR A 140 9.94 12.21 -8.16
CA TYR A 140 10.88 13.33 -8.01
C TYR A 140 12.28 12.89 -7.59
N LEU A 141 12.41 11.81 -6.81
CA LEU A 141 13.71 11.30 -6.35
C LEU A 141 14.20 10.12 -7.20
N GLY A 142 13.28 9.38 -7.82
CA GLY A 142 13.58 8.23 -8.68
C GLY A 142 13.84 6.94 -7.90
N ARG A 143 13.93 5.82 -8.64
CA ARG A 143 14.01 4.47 -8.08
C ARG A 143 15.19 4.25 -7.14
N GLY A 144 16.37 4.74 -7.53
CA GLY A 144 17.60 4.57 -6.74
C GLY A 144 17.52 5.23 -5.37
N ALA A 145 17.01 6.47 -5.32
CA ALA A 145 16.84 7.19 -4.07
C ALA A 145 15.74 6.56 -3.19
N MET A 146 14.58 6.25 -3.77
CA MET A 146 13.48 5.58 -3.06
C MET A 146 13.92 4.24 -2.47
N ARG A 147 14.71 3.46 -3.21
CA ARG A 147 15.32 2.21 -2.72
C ARG A 147 16.26 2.45 -1.53
N ALA A 148 17.11 3.48 -1.59
CA ALA A 148 18.00 3.83 -0.48
C ALA A 148 17.22 4.29 0.77
N ILE A 149 16.11 5.00 0.58
CA ILE A 149 15.19 5.42 1.66
C ILE A 149 14.52 4.21 2.31
N LEU A 150 14.09 3.22 1.51
CA LEU A 150 13.39 2.03 1.99
C LEU A 150 14.31 1.01 2.67
N HIS A 151 15.53 0.83 2.17
CA HIS A 151 16.47 -0.18 2.68
C HIS A 151 16.59 -0.23 4.22
N PRO A 152 16.85 0.88 4.94
CA PRO A 152 16.98 0.84 6.40
C PRO A 152 15.65 0.65 7.15
N GLN A 153 14.50 0.74 6.47
CA GLN A 153 13.17 0.61 7.07
C GLN A 153 12.62 -0.83 6.99
N LEU A 154 13.26 -1.69 6.20
CA LEU A 154 12.86 -3.09 6.04
C LEU A 154 13.55 -3.99 7.06
N ALA A 155 12.90 -5.11 7.35
CA ALA A 155 13.52 -6.16 8.15
C ALA A 155 14.65 -6.80 7.32
N PRO A 156 15.80 -7.18 7.92
CA PRO A 156 16.95 -7.70 7.17
C PRO A 156 16.61 -8.89 6.24
N GLN A 157 15.76 -9.81 6.70
CA GLN A 157 15.31 -10.94 5.89
C GLN A 157 14.48 -10.52 4.66
N ASP A 158 13.77 -9.40 4.75
CA ASP A 158 12.88 -8.91 3.70
C ASP A 158 13.62 -8.02 2.71
N VAL A 159 14.74 -7.39 3.12
CA VAL A 159 15.69 -6.76 2.18
C VAL A 159 16.20 -7.78 1.17
N ALA A 160 16.65 -8.95 1.65
CA ALA A 160 17.17 -10.01 0.78
C ALA A 160 16.10 -10.59 -0.16
N ARG A 161 14.84 -10.63 0.30
CA ARG A 161 13.72 -11.22 -0.43
C ARG A 161 13.09 -10.28 -1.45
N PHE A 162 12.86 -9.02 -1.09
CA PHE A 162 12.04 -8.10 -1.87
C PHE A 162 12.84 -6.95 -2.47
N LEU A 163 13.96 -6.57 -1.86
CA LEU A 163 14.81 -5.48 -2.31
C LEU A 163 16.00 -6.04 -3.11
N GLN A 164 15.77 -6.96 -4.05
CA GLN A 164 16.84 -7.51 -4.90
C GLN A 164 17.37 -6.46 -5.89
N PRO A 165 18.65 -6.54 -6.33
CA PRO A 165 19.19 -5.60 -7.31
C PRO A 165 18.37 -5.63 -8.60
N VAL A 166 18.00 -4.46 -9.12
CA VAL A 166 17.47 -4.37 -10.48
C VAL A 166 18.60 -4.86 -11.40
N THR A 167 18.40 -5.99 -12.05
CA THR A 167 19.32 -6.43 -13.10
C THR A 167 19.22 -5.39 -14.23
N PRO A 168 20.35 -4.83 -14.72
CA PRO A 168 20.35 -3.78 -15.73
C PRO A 168 19.67 -4.19 -17.04
#